data_AF-A0A258BWP9-F1
#
_entry.id   AF-A0A258BWP9-F1
#
_cell.length_a   1.000
_cell.length_b   1.000
_cell.length_c   1.000
_cell.angle_alpha   90.00
_cell.angle_beta   90.00
_cell.angle_gamma   90.00
#
_symmetry.space_group_name_H-M   'P 1'
#
loop_
_entity.id
_entity.type
_entity.pdbx_description
1 polymer ?
#
loop_
_entity_poly.entity_id
_entity_poly.type
_entity_poly.pdbx_seq_one_letter_code
_entity_poly.pdbx_strand_id
1 'polypeptide(L)' 'MATARETLLKMLQHVADGGDVTEQELNAAIPDPHGWDPEERKGWEELSHWADDADIRAKDERYANFKRNWIGDRIAALNP' A
#
# COMPACT_ATOMS: atom_id res chain seq x y z
N MET A 1 15.64 1.68 -13.77
CA MET A 1 15.41 1.89 -12.33
C MET A 1 13.98 2.40 -12.20
N ALA A 2 13.12 1.72 -11.44
CA ALA A 2 11.79 2.25 -11.16
C ALA A 2 11.92 3.39 -10.14
N THR A 3 11.12 4.44 -10.30
CA THR A 3 11.01 5.54 -9.35
C THR A 3 10.30 5.06 -8.08
N ALA A 4 10.47 5.79 -6.98
CA ALA A 4 9.78 5.50 -5.72
C ALA A 4 8.25 5.48 -5.89
N ARG A 5 7.71 6.38 -6.73
CA ARG A 5 6.30 6.41 -7.13
C ARG A 5 5.87 5.15 -7.88
N GLU A 6 6.64 4.69 -8.86
CA GLU A 6 6.32 3.46 -9.61
C GLU A 6 6.36 2.23 -8.70
N THR A 7 7.29 2.19 -7.75
CA THR A 7 7.36 1.13 -6.74
C THR A 7 6.14 1.15 -5.82
N LEU A 8 5.75 2.33 -5.33
CA LEU A 8 4.54 2.51 -4.52
C LEU A 8 3.29 1.99 -5.24
N LEU A 9 3.08 2.43 -6.49
CA LEU A 9 1.92 2.02 -7.29
C LEU A 9 1.88 0.51 -7.52
N LYS A 10 3.04 -0.13 -7.76
CA LYS A 10 3.11 -1.58 -7.92
C LYS A 10 2.74 -2.33 -6.64
N MET A 11 3.18 -1.85 -5.48
CA MET A 11 2.85 -2.49 -4.20
C MET A 11 1.38 -2.29 -3.83
N LEU A 12 0.82 -1.10 -4.07
CA LEU A 12 -0.61 -0.85 -3.92
C LEU A 12 -1.43 -1.78 -4.83
N GLN A 13 -1.05 -1.90 -6.11
CA GLN A 13 -1.73 -2.77 -7.06
C GLN A 13 -1.64 -4.25 -6.62
N HIS A 14 -0.48 -4.68 -6.13
CA HIS A 14 -0.31 -6.04 -5.61
C HIS A 14 -1.31 -6.36 -4.49
N VAL A 15 -1.51 -5.44 -3.54
CA VAL A 15 -2.49 -5.61 -2.46
C VAL A 15 -3.92 -5.59 -2.99
N ALA A 16 -4.24 -4.67 -3.91
CA ALA A 16 -5.56 -4.59 -4.54
C ALA A 16 -5.92 -5.89 -5.30
N ASP A 17 -4.94 -6.54 -5.93
CA ASP A 17 -5.09 -7.80 -6.67
C ASP A 17 -5.20 -9.03 -5.74
N GLY A 18 -5.21 -8.85 -4.42
CA GLY A 18 -5.34 -9.92 -3.44
C GLY A 18 -4.01 -10.40 -2.85
N GLY A 19 -2.89 -9.79 -3.25
CA GLY A 19 -1.59 -10.00 -2.65
C GLY A 19 -1.46 -9.38 -1.26
N ASP A 20 -0.26 -9.51 -0.70
CA ASP A 20 0.09 -9.02 0.62
C ASP A 20 1.46 -8.35 0.58
N VAL A 21 1.68 -7.41 1.50
CA VAL A 21 2.97 -6.79 1.70
C VAL A 21 3.30 -6.82 3.18
N THR A 22 4.54 -7.14 3.49
CA THR A 22 5.09 -7.04 4.85
C THR A 22 5.77 -5.70 5.05
N GLU A 23 5.92 -5.27 6.30
CA GLU A 23 6.68 -4.06 6.62
C GLU A 23 8.13 -4.15 6.13
N GLN A 24 8.71 -5.35 6.18
CA GLN A 24 10.08 -5.57 5.72
C GLN A 24 10.20 -5.36 4.21
N GLU A 25 9.24 -5.85 3.41
CA GLU A 25 9.18 -5.61 1.97
C GLU A 25 8.95 -4.14 1.66
N LEU A 26 8.04 -3.48 2.38
CA LEU A 26 7.75 -2.06 2.23
C LEU A 26 8.98 -1.21 2.51
N ASN A 27 9.63 -1.41 3.66
CA ASN A 27 10.82 -0.66 4.07
C ASN A 27 12.04 -0.95 3.17
N ALA A 28 12.18 -2.18 2.66
CA ALA A 28 13.25 -2.51 1.72
C ALA A 28 13.04 -1.85 0.35
N ALA A 29 11.79 -1.77 -0.11
CA ALA A 29 11.45 -1.16 -1.39
C ALA A 29 11.41 0.37 -1.31
N ILE A 30 10.96 0.91 -0.17
CA ILE A 30 10.67 2.33 0.06
C ILE A 30 11.09 2.70 1.50
N PRO A 31 12.39 2.90 1.75
CA PRO A 31 12.93 3.10 3.10
C PRO A 31 12.66 4.47 3.72
N ASP A 32 12.38 5.50 2.91
CA ASP A 32 12.15 6.87 3.42
C ASP A 32 11.17 7.67 2.50
N PRO A 33 9.98 8.05 3.01
CA PRO A 33 9.02 8.90 2.29
C PRO A 33 9.30 10.41 2.42
N HIS A 34 10.52 10.82 2.80
CA HIS A 34 10.87 12.23 2.89
C HIS A 34 10.81 12.91 1.51
N GLY A 35 10.08 14.03 1.42
CA GLY A 35 9.93 14.80 0.18
C GLY A 35 8.88 14.29 -0.80
N TRP A 36 8.13 13.25 -0.44
CA TRP A 36 7.00 12.76 -1.23
C TRP A 36 5.84 13.75 -1.27
N ASP A 37 5.10 13.73 -2.38
CA ASP A 37 3.83 14.46 -2.49
C ASP A 37 2.84 13.95 -1.42
N PRO A 38 1.95 14.80 -0.89
CA PRO A 38 0.97 14.38 0.11
C PRO A 38 0.14 13.15 -0.28
N GLU A 39 -0.21 12.98 -1.56
CA GLU A 39 -0.98 11.81 -1.99
C GLU A 39 -0.13 10.54 -2.01
N GLU A 40 1.13 10.63 -2.44
CA GLU A 40 2.07 9.50 -2.40
C GLU A 40 2.33 9.07 -0.96
N ARG A 41 2.50 10.04 -0.05
CA ARG A 41 2.68 9.75 1.39
C ARG A 41 1.49 9.00 1.96
N LYS A 42 0.27 9.43 1.66
CA LYS A 42 -0.94 8.70 2.08
C LYS A 42 -0.97 7.28 1.50
N GLY A 43 -0.55 7.10 0.24
CA GLY A 43 -0.44 5.76 -0.35
C GLY A 43 0.53 4.86 0.42
N TRP A 44 1.69 5.40 0.83
CA TRP A 44 2.64 4.66 1.65
C TRP A 44 2.10 4.35 3.05
N GLU A 45 1.43 5.31 3.70
CA GLU A 45 0.79 5.12 5.00
C GLU A 45 -0.27 4.01 4.95
N GLU A 46 -1.06 3.92 3.88
CA GLU A 46 -2.03 2.83 3.69
C GLU A 46 -1.35 1.45 3.55
N LEU A 47 -0.21 1.36 2.86
CA LEU A 47 0.56 0.12 2.80
C LEU A 47 1.19 -0.23 4.15
N SER A 48 1.66 0.77 4.88
CA SER A 48 2.21 0.59 6.22
C SER A 48 1.15 0.02 7.17
N HIS A 49 -0.05 0.61 7.19
CA HIS A 49 -1.17 0.08 7.97
C HIS A 49 -1.57 -1.32 7.49
N TRP A 50 -1.69 -1.51 6.17
CA TRP A 50 -2.00 -2.84 5.63
C TRP A 50 -1.03 -3.88 6.16
N ALA A 51 0.28 -3.60 6.11
CA ALA A 51 1.33 -4.49 6.54
C ALA A 51 1.25 -4.83 8.05
N ASP A 52 1.01 -3.83 8.90
CA ASP A 52 0.85 -3.97 10.37
C ASP A 52 -0.41 -4.78 10.72
N ASP A 53 -1.50 -4.61 9.98
CA ASP A 53 -2.79 -5.26 10.22
C ASP A 53 -2.84 -6.76 9.82
N ALA A 54 -1.71 -7.45 9.78
CA ALA A 54 -1.61 -8.85 9.36
C ALA A 54 -2.47 -9.79 10.22
N ASP A 55 -2.53 -9.55 11.52
CA ASP A 55 -3.31 -10.36 12.45
C ASP A 55 -4.81 -10.04 12.38
N ILE A 56 -5.17 -8.80 12.05
CA ILE A 56 -6.56 -8.36 11.82
C ILE A 56 -7.08 -8.99 10.53
N ARG A 57 -6.35 -8.84 9.41
CA ARG A 57 -6.77 -9.37 8.10
C ARG A 57 -6.82 -10.89 8.05
N ALA A 58 -6.05 -11.58 8.90
CA ALA A 58 -6.13 -13.03 9.09
C ALA A 58 -7.41 -13.49 9.80
N LYS A 59 -8.08 -12.61 10.56
CA LYS A 59 -9.27 -12.94 11.37
C LYS A 59 -10.55 -12.28 10.85
N ASP A 60 -10.43 -11.22 10.05
CA ASP A 60 -11.55 -10.46 9.50
C ASP A 60 -11.40 -10.28 7.97
N GLU A 61 -12.06 -11.17 7.22
CA GLU A 61 -12.11 -11.10 5.77
C GLU A 61 -12.87 -9.87 5.25
N ARG A 62 -13.83 -9.33 6.03
CA ARG A 62 -14.56 -8.12 5.65
C ARG A 62 -13.65 -6.92 5.73
N TYR A 63 -12.83 -6.85 6.78
CA TYR A 63 -11.77 -5.85 6.91
C TYR A 63 -10.80 -5.91 5.72
N ALA A 64 -10.29 -7.11 5.41
CA ALA A 64 -9.37 -7.30 4.29
C ALA A 64 -9.96 -6.83 2.95
N ASN A 65 -11.20 -7.22 2.65
CA ASN A 65 -11.88 -6.82 1.42
C ASN A 65 -12.16 -5.31 1.37
N PHE A 66 -12.57 -4.71 2.48
CA PHE A 66 -12.78 -3.27 2.58
C PHE A 66 -11.48 -2.50 2.31
N LYS A 67 -10.38 -2.88 2.97
CA LYS A 67 -9.08 -2.23 2.79
C LYS A 67 -8.53 -2.40 1.37
N ARG A 68 -8.71 -3.55 0.73
CA ARG A 68 -8.30 -3.75 -0.67
C ARG A 68 -9.07 -2.83 -1.64
N ASN A 69 -10.37 -2.70 -1.46
CA ASN A 69 -11.17 -1.75 -2.27
C ASN A 69 -10.71 -0.31 -2.04
N TRP A 70 -10.46 0.07 -0.79
CA TRP A 70 -9.92 1.39 -0.45
C TRP A 70 -8.56 1.68 -1.10
N ILE A 71 -7.67 0.68 -1.11
CA ILE A 71 -6.38 0.76 -1.81
C ILE A 71 -6.59 0.89 -3.32
N GLY A 72 -7.59 0.22 -3.90
CA GLY A 72 -7.99 0.41 -5.30
C GLY A 72 -8.37 1.86 -5.62
N ASP A 73 -9.21 2.47 -4.79
CA ASP A 73 -9.60 3.89 -4.94
C ASP A 73 -8.38 4.83 -4.80
N ARG A 74 -7.45 4.49 -3.90
CA ARG A 74 -6.18 5.21 -3.73
C ARG A 74 -5.31 5.17 -4.99
N ILE A 75 -5.22 4.03 -5.66
CA ILE A 75 -4.47 3.89 -6.92
C ILE A 75 -5.06 4.81 -7.98
N ALA A 76 -6.39 4.86 -8.12
CA ALA A 76 -7.07 5.74 -9.06
C ALA A 76 -6.79 7.23 -8.78
N ALA A 77 -6.73 7.63 -7.50
CA ALA A 77 -6.38 9.01 -7.12
C ALA A 77 -4.92 9.37 -7.42
N LEU A 78 -4.01 8.39 -7.31
CA LEU A 78 -2.58 8.58 -7.59
C LEU A 78 -2.23 8.55 -9.07
N ASN A 79 -3.06 7.94 -9.91
CA ASN A 79 -2.86 7.80 -11.35
C ASN A 79 -4.12 8.25 -12.13
N PRO A 80 -4.40 9.57 -12.17
CA PRO A 80 -5.58 10.13 -12.83
C PRO A 80 -5.55 9.99 -14.35
#